data_AF-A0A7X8LM20-F1
#
_entry.id   AF-A0A7X8LM20-F1
#
_cell.length_a   1.000
_cell.length_b   1.000
_cell.length_c   1.000
_cell.angle_alpha   90.00
_cell.angle_beta   90.00
_cell.angle_gamma   90.00
#
_symmetry.space_group_name_H-M   'P 1'
#
loop_
_entity.id
_entity.type
_entity.pdbx_description
1 polymer ?
#
loop_
_entity_poly.entity_id
_entity_poly.type
_entity_poly.pdbx_seq_one_letter_code
_entity_poly.pdbx_strand_id
1 'polypeptide(L)'
;MAKALEKMSNYVLEYSDHDFQIRSCPRYLKEVYDLGADLQYYIGDMYLQLAELSQVKIKATYQKMAVHQLEMRQRIERLNEAHLNEILTHFYNNGGKVVEAPLASEAAKELQPFFNRMMDTFLKRLESALVLAAEGSISPEQLGSMIDNDITEMYRNLGKLFQVEPIVRGFEAMIRIRENLR
;
A
#
# COMPACT_ATOMS: atom_id res chain seq x y z
N MET A 1 -1.37 -27.36 15.94
CA MET A 1 -2.19 -26.46 15.12
C MET A 1 -2.78 -25.32 15.94
N ALA A 2 -3.59 -25.56 16.99
CA ALA A 2 -4.13 -24.49 17.85
C ALA A 2 -3.06 -23.52 18.42
N LYS A 3 -1.92 -24.04 18.88
CA LYS A 3 -0.79 -23.22 19.40
C LYS A 3 -0.11 -22.30 18.38
N ALA A 4 -0.18 -22.61 17.08
CA ALA A 4 0.42 -21.78 16.03
C ALA A 4 -0.51 -20.62 15.66
N LEU A 5 -1.82 -20.89 15.63
CA LEU A 5 -2.88 -19.90 15.45
C LEU A 5 -3.01 -18.97 16.66
N GLU A 6 -2.91 -19.46 17.90
CA GLU A 6 -2.80 -18.61 19.10
C GLU A 6 -1.52 -17.76 19.08
N LYS A 7 -0.39 -18.35 18.67
CA LYS A 7 0.85 -17.58 18.52
C LYS A 7 0.69 -16.48 17.48
N MET A 8 0.15 -16.75 16.30
CA MET A 8 -0.08 -15.74 15.27
C MET A 8 -1.13 -14.72 15.66
N SER A 9 -2.26 -15.12 16.23
CA SER A 9 -3.26 -14.19 16.74
C SER A 9 -2.65 -13.25 17.76
N ASN A 10 -1.84 -13.77 18.68
CA ASN A 10 -1.12 -12.95 19.66
C ASN A 10 0.06 -12.18 19.05
N TYR A 11 0.75 -12.69 18.02
CA TYR A 11 1.89 -12.01 17.36
C TYR A 11 1.44 -10.88 16.43
N VAL A 12 0.38 -11.10 15.65
CA VAL A 12 -0.28 -10.08 14.82
C VAL A 12 -0.82 -8.96 15.70
N LEU A 13 -1.27 -9.27 16.93
CA LEU A 13 -1.69 -8.29 17.93
C LEU A 13 -0.53 -7.64 18.71
N GLU A 14 0.60 -8.31 18.94
CA GLU A 14 1.70 -7.81 19.79
C GLU A 14 2.87 -7.15 19.02
N TYR A 15 3.06 -7.42 17.72
CA TYR A 15 4.22 -6.95 16.94
C TYR A 15 3.88 -6.26 15.61
N SER A 16 2.60 -5.99 15.34
CA SER A 16 2.21 -4.94 14.41
C SER A 16 2.62 -3.59 15.01
N ASP A 17 3.90 -3.23 14.93
CA ASP A 17 4.37 -1.87 15.30
C ASP A 17 3.72 -0.80 14.39
N HIS A 18 3.05 -1.25 13.31
CA HIS A 18 2.26 -0.42 12.41
C HIS A 18 0.94 -1.09 12.00
N ASP A 19 -0.10 -0.88 12.81
CA ASP A 19 -1.47 -1.00 12.32
C ASP A 19 -1.66 -0.05 11.14
N PHE A 20 -1.89 -0.61 9.95
CA PHE A 20 -2.22 0.21 8.80
C PHE A 20 -3.59 0.87 9.04
N GLN A 21 -3.56 2.16 9.35
CA GLN A 21 -4.77 2.94 9.52
C GLN A 21 -5.21 3.52 8.18
N ILE A 22 -6.45 3.21 7.79
CA ILE A 22 -7.06 3.79 6.59
C ILE A 22 -7.13 5.31 6.77
N ARG A 23 -6.31 6.01 5.99
CA ARG A 23 -6.27 7.48 5.96
C ARG A 23 -7.53 8.05 5.33
N SER A 24 -7.70 9.37 5.45
CA SER A 24 -8.71 10.11 4.72
C SER A 24 -8.61 9.88 3.20
N CYS A 25 -9.75 9.95 2.52
CA CYS A 25 -9.84 9.86 1.06
C CYS A 25 -8.89 10.89 0.42
N PRO A 26 -7.98 10.48 -0.47
CA PRO A 26 -6.99 11.38 -1.07
C PRO A 26 -7.65 12.55 -1.79
N ARG A 27 -7.10 13.74 -1.53
CA ARG A 27 -7.43 15.02 -2.15
C ARG A 27 -6.29 15.58 -2.98
N TYR A 28 -5.07 15.15 -2.69
CA TYR A 28 -3.84 15.50 -3.41
C TYR A 28 -3.17 14.27 -4.00
N LEU A 29 -2.38 14.48 -5.05
CA LEU A 29 -1.50 13.44 -5.60
C LEU A 29 -0.51 12.92 -4.54
N LYS A 30 0.05 13.82 -3.72
CA LYS A 30 0.90 13.44 -2.58
C LYS A 30 0.25 12.40 -1.67
N GLU A 31 -1.04 12.55 -1.35
CA GLU A 31 -1.72 11.62 -0.44
C GLU A 31 -1.92 10.23 -1.07
N VAL A 32 -2.02 10.15 -2.39
CA VAL A 32 -2.01 8.87 -3.13
C VAL A 32 -0.63 8.20 -3.01
N TYR A 33 0.45 8.97 -3.14
CA TYR A 33 1.81 8.44 -2.98
C TYR A 33 2.12 8.04 -1.54
N ASP A 34 1.71 8.85 -0.56
CA ASP A 34 1.85 8.50 0.85
C ASP A 34 1.10 7.20 1.17
N LEU A 35 -0.15 7.06 0.68
CA LEU A 35 -0.93 5.81 0.78
C LEU A 35 -0.18 4.62 0.16
N GLY A 36 0.37 4.81 -1.04
CA GLY A 36 1.13 3.79 -1.73
C GLY A 36 2.35 3.35 -0.92
N ALA A 37 3.15 4.30 -0.43
CA ALA A 37 4.36 4.04 0.34
C ALA A 37 4.07 3.31 1.66
N ASP A 38 3.04 3.75 2.40
CA ASP A 38 2.59 3.10 3.64
C ASP A 38 2.18 1.64 3.39
N LEU A 39 1.44 1.38 2.30
CA LEU A 39 1.02 0.02 1.96
C LEU A 39 2.20 -0.89 1.65
N GLN A 40 3.20 -0.40 0.89
CA GLN A 40 4.41 -1.20 0.63
C GLN A 40 5.14 -1.51 1.94
N TYR A 41 5.24 -0.52 2.83
CA TYR A 41 5.88 -0.72 4.12
C TYR A 41 5.15 -1.78 4.96
N TYR A 42 3.83 -1.68 5.05
CA TYR A 42 2.97 -2.62 5.76
C TYR A 42 3.09 -4.06 5.22
N ILE A 43 3.02 -4.24 3.90
CA ILE A 43 3.21 -5.56 3.26
C ILE A 43 4.63 -6.09 3.51
N GLY A 44 5.64 -5.20 3.47
CA GLY A 44 7.03 -5.55 3.77
C GLY A 44 7.19 -6.07 5.20
N ASP A 45 6.58 -5.41 6.17
CA ASP A 45 6.57 -5.83 7.57
C ASP A 45 5.92 -7.21 7.73
N MET A 46 4.77 -7.43 7.10
CA MET A 46 4.09 -8.73 7.08
C MET A 46 4.97 -9.87 6.54
N TYR A 47 5.74 -9.61 5.48
CA TYR A 47 6.70 -10.59 4.99
C TYR A 47 7.82 -10.86 6.00
N LEU A 48 8.32 -9.86 6.72
CA LEU A 48 9.30 -10.07 7.79
C LEU A 48 8.70 -10.91 8.93
N GLN A 49 7.45 -10.66 9.31
CA GLN A 49 6.74 -11.47 10.30
C GLN A 49 6.62 -12.94 9.86
N LEU A 50 6.22 -13.18 8.60
CA LEU A 50 6.20 -14.53 8.04
C LEU A 50 7.60 -15.17 8.00
N ALA A 51 8.64 -14.39 7.73
CA ALA A 51 10.01 -14.86 7.74
C ALA A 51 10.44 -15.37 9.13
N GLU A 52 10.05 -14.69 10.20
CA GLU A 52 10.36 -15.10 11.58
C GLU A 52 9.62 -16.38 12.01
N LEU A 53 8.44 -16.62 11.45
CA LEU A 53 7.66 -17.84 11.70
C LEU A 53 8.09 -19.04 10.83
N SER A 54 8.90 -18.79 9.80
CA SER A 54 9.23 -19.77 8.76
C SER A 54 10.51 -20.56 9.03
N GLN A 55 10.59 -21.76 8.44
CA GLN A 55 11.84 -22.53 8.39
C GLN A 55 12.90 -21.82 7.54
N VAL A 56 14.19 -22.09 7.82
CA VAL A 56 15.36 -21.39 7.24
C VAL A 56 15.28 -21.18 5.71
N LYS A 57 14.85 -22.20 4.95
CA LYS A 57 14.75 -22.10 3.49
C LYS A 57 13.67 -21.12 3.01
N ILE A 58 12.54 -21.07 3.71
CA ILE A 58 11.39 -20.21 3.38
C ILE A 58 11.60 -18.80 3.96
N LYS A 59 12.25 -18.69 5.12
CA LYS A 59 12.63 -17.42 5.76
C LYS A 59 13.37 -16.49 4.80
N ALA A 60 14.36 -17.00 4.07
CA ALA A 60 15.13 -16.21 3.09
C ALA A 60 14.25 -15.67 1.95
N THR A 61 13.26 -16.45 1.49
CA THR A 61 12.32 -16.02 0.45
C THR A 61 11.47 -14.85 0.93
N TYR A 62 10.87 -14.95 2.12
CA TYR A 62 10.08 -13.86 2.69
C TYR A 62 10.91 -12.60 2.97
N GLN A 63 12.15 -12.74 3.44
CA GLN A 63 13.05 -11.59 3.59
C GLN A 63 13.31 -10.89 2.25
N LYS A 64 13.52 -11.64 1.17
CA LYS A 64 13.68 -11.07 -0.18
C LYS A 64 12.41 -10.36 -0.64
N MET A 65 11.23 -10.91 -0.36
CA MET A 65 9.95 -10.28 -0.67
C MET A 65 9.76 -8.97 0.12
N ALA A 66 10.17 -8.93 1.39
CA ALA A 66 10.15 -7.70 2.20
C ALA A 66 11.06 -6.60 1.61
N VAL A 67 12.29 -6.96 1.22
CA VAL A 67 13.22 -6.04 0.54
C VAL A 67 12.59 -5.48 -0.74
N HIS A 68 11.91 -6.33 -1.51
CA HIS A 68 11.23 -5.89 -2.72
C HIS A 68 10.13 -4.84 -2.44
N GLN A 69 9.38 -4.96 -1.36
CA GLN A 69 8.41 -3.93 -0.97
C GLN A 69 9.11 -2.62 -0.57
N LEU A 70 10.27 -2.68 0.10
CA LEU A 70 11.07 -1.48 0.39
C LEU A 70 11.58 -0.79 -0.87
N GLU A 71 12.01 -1.54 -1.89
CA GLU A 71 12.41 -0.98 -3.18
C GLU A 71 11.23 -0.27 -3.89
N MET A 72 10.03 -0.86 -3.83
CA MET A 72 8.81 -0.22 -4.33
C MET A 72 8.49 1.07 -3.58
N ARG A 73 8.56 1.04 -2.24
CA ARG A 73 8.37 2.22 -1.40
C ARG A 73 9.31 3.35 -1.80
N GLN A 74 10.61 3.06 -1.95
CA GLN A 74 11.62 4.05 -2.36
C GLN A 74 11.37 4.63 -3.76
N ARG A 75 10.77 3.86 -4.68
CA ARG A 75 10.36 4.40 -5.99
C ARG A 75 9.18 5.36 -5.86
N ILE A 76 8.21 5.04 -5.00
CA ILE A 76 7.06 5.91 -4.72
C ILE A 76 7.52 7.20 -4.04
N GLU A 77 8.41 7.12 -3.05
CA GLU A 77 8.97 8.29 -2.37
C GLU A 77 9.71 9.21 -3.35
N ARG A 78 10.49 8.67 -4.28
CA ARG A 78 11.15 9.46 -5.34
C ARG A 78 10.16 10.17 -6.27
N LEU A 79 9.03 9.54 -6.61
CA LEU A 79 7.98 10.21 -7.39
C LEU A 79 7.34 11.35 -6.58
N ASN A 80 7.15 11.14 -5.28
CA ASN A 80 6.59 12.15 -4.38
C ASN A 80 7.53 13.36 -4.24
N GLU A 81 8.84 13.12 -4.10
CA GLU A 81 9.86 14.17 -4.08
C GLU A 81 9.92 14.95 -5.40
N ALA A 82 9.88 14.25 -6.54
CA ALA A 82 9.83 14.89 -7.85
C ALA A 82 8.60 15.80 -7.98
N HIS A 83 7.43 15.31 -7.57
CA HIS A 83 6.19 16.08 -7.59
C HIS A 83 6.24 17.29 -6.64
N LEU A 84 6.83 17.14 -5.45
CA LEU A 84 7.03 18.26 -4.54
C LEU A 84 7.89 19.36 -5.18
N ASN A 85 8.96 18.99 -5.89
CA ASN A 85 9.82 19.94 -6.60
C ASN A 85 9.06 20.70 -7.70
N GLU A 86 8.14 20.03 -8.41
CA GLU A 86 7.25 20.69 -9.39
C GLU A 86 6.32 21.70 -8.72
N ILE A 87 5.68 21.32 -7.60
CA ILE A 87 4.81 22.20 -6.83
C ILE A 87 5.58 23.42 -6.33
N LEU A 88 6.77 23.22 -5.74
CA LEU A 88 7.61 24.31 -5.24
C LEU A 88 8.02 25.26 -6.36
N THR A 89 8.44 24.72 -7.50
CA THR A 89 8.77 25.52 -8.69
C THR A 89 7.58 26.36 -9.14
N HIS A 90 6.39 25.77 -9.22
CA HIS A 90 5.17 26.49 -9.54
C HIS A 90 4.85 27.59 -8.51
N PHE A 91 4.98 27.29 -7.22
CA PHE A 91 4.74 28.22 -6.12
C PHE A 91 5.62 29.47 -6.25
N TYR A 92 6.94 29.28 -6.43
CA TYR A 92 7.88 30.39 -6.58
C TYR A 92 7.64 31.19 -7.86
N ASN A 93 7.34 30.53 -8.99
CA ASN A 93 7.08 31.19 -10.26
C ASN A 93 5.77 32.00 -10.27
N ASN A 94 4.84 31.72 -9.36
CA ASN A 94 3.54 32.40 -9.27
C ASN A 94 3.41 33.32 -8.05
N GLY A 95 4.54 33.76 -7.49
CA GLY A 95 4.55 34.74 -6.39
C GLY A 95 4.07 34.18 -5.05
N GLY A 96 4.26 32.88 -4.81
CA GLY A 96 3.93 32.23 -3.55
C GLY A 96 2.45 31.99 -3.32
N LYS A 97 1.65 31.85 -4.40
CA LYS A 97 0.24 31.46 -4.28
C LYS A 97 0.12 29.99 -3.87
N VAL A 98 -0.66 29.75 -2.82
CA VAL A 98 -0.96 28.40 -2.33
C VAL A 98 -1.62 27.58 -3.43
N VAL A 99 -1.13 26.35 -3.63
CA VAL A 99 -1.75 25.38 -4.54
C VAL A 99 -2.91 24.73 -3.81
N GLU A 100 -4.13 24.98 -4.28
CA GLU A 100 -5.34 24.38 -3.70
C GLU A 100 -5.44 22.88 -4.01
N ALA A 101 -6.20 22.16 -3.18
CA ALA A 101 -6.46 20.75 -3.39
C ALA A 101 -7.18 20.49 -4.71
N PRO A 102 -6.69 19.58 -5.56
CA PRO A 102 -7.39 19.17 -6.77
C PRO A 102 -8.81 18.64 -6.51
N LEU A 103 -9.03 17.99 -5.35
CA LEU A 103 -10.34 17.55 -4.91
C LEU A 103 -10.85 18.41 -3.73
N ALA A 104 -12.04 18.98 -3.91
CA ALA A 104 -12.75 19.71 -2.88
C ALA A 104 -13.04 18.82 -1.65
N SER A 105 -13.11 19.44 -0.48
CA SER A 105 -13.33 18.75 0.80
C SER A 105 -14.68 18.01 0.81
N GLU A 106 -15.72 18.62 0.26
CA GLU A 106 -17.08 18.08 0.19
C GLU A 106 -17.12 16.83 -0.70
N ALA A 107 -16.52 16.91 -1.89
CA ALA A 107 -16.42 15.77 -2.80
C ALA A 107 -15.61 14.62 -2.17
N ALA A 108 -14.54 14.92 -1.42
CA ALA A 108 -13.76 13.91 -0.71
C ALA A 108 -14.58 13.20 0.38
N LYS A 109 -15.43 13.94 1.12
CA LYS A 109 -16.35 13.38 2.12
C LYS A 109 -17.39 12.45 1.50
N GLU A 110 -17.90 12.80 0.32
CA GLU A 110 -18.86 11.96 -0.41
C GLU A 110 -18.21 10.64 -0.90
N LEU A 111 -16.94 10.69 -1.31
CA LEU A 111 -16.19 9.52 -1.76
C LEU A 111 -15.67 8.64 -0.60
N GLN A 112 -15.50 9.20 0.60
CA GLN A 112 -14.88 8.53 1.75
C GLN A 112 -15.46 7.14 2.06
N PRO A 113 -16.79 6.90 2.08
CA PRO A 113 -17.33 5.58 2.39
C PRO A 113 -16.96 4.51 1.35
N PHE A 114 -16.86 4.90 0.08
CA PHE A 114 -16.48 4.01 -1.02
C PHE A 114 -14.98 3.71 -0.99
N PHE A 115 -14.18 4.74 -0.71
CA PHE A 115 -12.75 4.60 -0.49
C PHE A 115 -12.47 3.62 0.65
N ASN A 116 -13.07 3.84 1.82
CA ASN A 116 -12.91 2.98 3.00
C ASN A 116 -13.31 1.54 2.69
N ARG A 117 -14.46 1.32 2.05
CA ARG A 117 -14.93 -0.04 1.72
C ARG A 117 -13.93 -0.80 0.84
N MET A 118 -13.29 -0.14 -0.13
CA MET A 118 -12.30 -0.79 -0.97
C MET A 118 -11.00 -1.08 -0.22
N MET A 119 -10.54 -0.15 0.61
CA MET A 119 -9.38 -0.36 1.48
C MET A 119 -9.64 -1.52 2.45
N ASP A 120 -10.78 -1.53 3.14
CA ASP A 120 -11.19 -2.61 4.05
C ASP A 120 -11.24 -3.97 3.34
N THR A 121 -11.77 -3.99 2.12
CA THR A 121 -11.86 -5.23 1.33
C THR A 121 -10.47 -5.75 0.98
N PHE A 122 -9.56 -4.86 0.57
CA PHE A 122 -8.18 -5.21 0.29
C PHE A 122 -7.45 -5.73 1.53
N LEU A 123 -7.53 -5.00 2.66
CA LEU A 123 -6.86 -5.39 3.91
C LEU A 123 -7.34 -6.77 4.40
N LYS A 124 -8.65 -7.04 4.34
CA LYS A 124 -9.18 -8.36 4.69
C LYS A 124 -8.67 -9.49 3.79
N ARG A 125 -8.54 -9.24 2.48
CA ARG A 125 -7.95 -10.22 1.55
C ARG A 125 -6.47 -10.46 1.83
N LEU A 126 -5.73 -9.39 2.12
CA LEU A 126 -4.33 -9.44 2.50
C LEU A 126 -4.14 -10.26 3.78
N GLU A 127 -4.87 -9.95 4.84
CA GLU A 127 -4.87 -10.71 6.10
C GLU A 127 -5.18 -12.19 5.88
N SER A 128 -6.22 -12.49 5.08
CA SER A 128 -6.60 -13.87 4.75
C SER A 128 -5.47 -14.61 4.02
N ALA A 129 -4.80 -13.96 3.07
CA ALA A 129 -3.67 -14.55 2.35
C ALA A 129 -2.48 -14.83 3.27
N LEU A 130 -2.21 -13.96 4.24
CA LEU A 130 -1.14 -14.16 5.23
C LEU A 130 -1.43 -15.34 6.16
N VAL A 131 -2.69 -15.49 6.62
CA VAL A 131 -3.09 -16.65 7.43
C VAL A 131 -2.82 -17.94 6.65
N LEU A 132 -3.24 -18.01 5.39
CA LEU A 132 -2.98 -19.17 4.52
C LEU A 132 -1.48 -19.44 4.36
N ALA A 133 -0.67 -18.40 4.17
CA ALA A 133 0.77 -18.55 3.99
C ALA A 133 1.47 -19.04 5.26
N ALA A 134 1.06 -18.54 6.43
CA ALA A 134 1.63 -18.92 7.70
C ALA A 134 1.22 -20.34 8.14
N GLU A 135 0.01 -20.79 7.76
CA GLU A 135 -0.41 -22.19 7.89
C GLU A 135 0.36 -23.13 6.94
N GLY A 136 1.09 -22.58 5.97
CA GLY A 136 1.76 -23.34 4.91
C GLY A 136 0.80 -23.86 3.84
N SER A 137 -0.44 -23.35 3.81
CA SER A 137 -1.47 -23.72 2.83
C SER A 137 -1.16 -23.16 1.42
N ILE A 138 -0.37 -22.10 1.34
CA ILE A 138 0.13 -21.51 0.09
C ILE A 138 1.64 -21.27 0.16
N SER A 139 2.31 -21.30 -0.99
CA SER A 139 3.74 -20.99 -1.09
C SER A 139 4.01 -19.47 -1.05
N PRO A 140 5.24 -19.04 -0.73
CA PRO A 140 5.61 -17.62 -0.80
C PRO A 140 5.34 -16.99 -2.18
N GLU A 141 5.56 -17.72 -3.26
CA GLU A 141 5.33 -17.26 -4.64
C GLU A 141 3.85 -17.07 -4.93
N GLN A 142 3.00 -17.98 -4.43
CA GLN A 142 1.55 -17.84 -4.51
C GLN A 142 1.06 -16.63 -3.71
N LEU A 143 1.56 -16.45 -2.48
CA LEU A 143 1.25 -15.28 -1.65
C LEU A 143 1.63 -13.97 -2.37
N GLY A 144 2.86 -13.89 -2.90
CA GLY A 144 3.32 -12.71 -3.63
C GLY A 144 2.43 -12.39 -4.83
N SER A 145 2.06 -13.42 -5.60
CA SER A 145 1.17 -13.26 -6.76
C SER A 145 -0.24 -12.80 -6.37
N MET A 146 -0.79 -13.33 -5.28
CA MET A 146 -2.10 -12.91 -4.75
C MET A 146 -2.09 -11.45 -4.32
N ILE A 147 -1.10 -11.06 -3.50
CA ILE A 147 -0.95 -9.68 -3.01
C ILE A 147 -0.78 -8.70 -4.17
N ASP A 148 0.06 -9.02 -5.15
CA ASP A 148 0.27 -8.15 -6.30
C ASP A 148 -1.01 -7.96 -7.14
N ASN A 149 -1.79 -9.03 -7.32
CA ASN A 149 -3.04 -8.95 -8.06
C ASN A 149 -4.08 -8.13 -7.28
N ASP A 150 -4.26 -8.40 -5.99
CA ASP A 150 -5.23 -7.71 -5.14
C ASP A 150 -4.90 -6.21 -5.01
N ILE A 151 -3.64 -5.83 -4.81
CA ILE A 151 -3.28 -4.42 -4.68
C ILE A 151 -3.38 -3.67 -6.02
N THR A 152 -3.07 -4.34 -7.14
CA THR A 152 -3.26 -3.75 -8.48
C THR A 152 -4.75 -3.56 -8.77
N GLU A 153 -5.59 -4.53 -8.42
CA GLU A 153 -7.03 -4.42 -8.52
C GLU A 153 -7.55 -3.27 -7.65
N MET A 154 -7.08 -3.18 -6.39
CA MET A 154 -7.44 -2.12 -5.46
C MET A 154 -7.07 -0.74 -6.02
N TYR A 155 -5.83 -0.50 -6.47
CA TYR A 155 -5.44 0.79 -7.07
C TYR A 155 -6.27 1.13 -8.30
N ARG A 156 -6.56 0.15 -9.15
CA ARG A 156 -7.41 0.35 -10.34
C ARG A 156 -8.82 0.76 -9.97
N ASN A 157 -9.39 0.13 -8.94
CA ASN A 157 -10.74 0.44 -8.48
C ASN A 157 -10.81 1.78 -7.73
N LEU A 158 -9.79 2.10 -6.93
CA LEU A 158 -9.63 3.41 -6.31
C LEU A 158 -9.53 4.51 -7.37
N GLY A 159 -8.70 4.34 -8.40
CA GLY A 159 -8.58 5.31 -9.49
C GLY A 159 -9.90 5.63 -10.18
N LYS A 160 -10.80 4.64 -10.33
CA LYS A 160 -12.14 4.82 -10.92
C LYS A 160 -13.10 5.65 -10.06
N LEU A 161 -12.84 5.81 -8.76
CA LEU A 161 -13.68 6.67 -7.91
C LEU A 161 -13.48 8.15 -8.21
N PHE A 162 -12.31 8.54 -8.70
CA PHE A 162 -11.94 9.93 -8.85
C PHE A 162 -12.15 10.38 -10.30
N GLN A 163 -12.66 11.59 -10.46
CA GLN A 163 -12.71 12.29 -11.75
C GLN A 163 -11.56 13.29 -11.89
N VAL A 164 -10.78 13.47 -10.83
CA VAL A 164 -9.69 14.45 -10.74
C VAL A 164 -8.41 13.83 -11.27
N GLU A 165 -7.98 14.31 -12.43
CA GLU A 165 -6.91 13.69 -13.23
C GLU A 165 -5.58 13.50 -12.46
N PRO A 166 -5.09 14.45 -11.64
CA PRO A 166 -3.88 14.22 -10.84
C PRO A 166 -3.97 12.99 -9.93
N ILE A 167 -5.12 12.78 -9.27
CA ILE A 167 -5.34 11.64 -8.36
C ILE A 167 -5.39 10.34 -9.14
N VAL A 168 -6.10 10.32 -10.28
CA VAL A 168 -6.17 9.16 -11.18
C VAL A 168 -4.78 8.76 -11.66
N ARG A 169 -3.97 9.72 -12.13
CA ARG A 169 -2.57 9.49 -12.54
C ARG A 169 -1.71 8.97 -11.39
N GLY A 170 -1.98 9.41 -10.16
CA GLY A 170 -1.31 8.87 -8.97
C GLY A 170 -1.50 7.36 -8.83
N PHE A 171 -2.75 6.88 -8.91
CA PHE A 171 -3.04 5.46 -8.84
C PHE A 171 -2.48 4.67 -10.03
N GLU A 172 -2.53 5.24 -11.24
CA GLU A 172 -1.89 4.64 -12.42
C GLU A 172 -0.37 4.50 -12.25
N ALA A 173 0.29 5.51 -11.66
CA ALA A 173 1.71 5.45 -11.37
C ALA A 173 2.04 4.33 -10.37
N MET A 174 1.21 4.12 -9.35
CA MET A 174 1.38 3.01 -8.39
C MET A 174 1.31 1.64 -9.07
N ILE A 175 0.38 1.47 -10.01
CA ILE A 175 0.26 0.23 -10.82
C ILE A 175 1.52 0.04 -11.66
N ARG A 176 1.98 1.08 -12.38
CA ARG A 176 3.19 1.00 -13.24
C ARG A 176 4.45 0.66 -12.47
N ILE A 177 4.61 1.18 -11.24
CA ILE A 177 5.78 0.85 -10.40
C ILE A 177 5.83 -0.66 -10.12
N ARG A 178 4.67 -1.28 -9.87
CA ARG A 178 4.55 -2.72 -9.62
C ARG A 178 4.81 -3.54 -10.89
N GLU A 179 4.27 -3.11 -12.02
CA GLU A 179 4.46 -3.80 -13.31
C GLU A 179 5.94 -3.79 -13.76
N ASN A 180 6.66 -2.69 -13.51
CA ASN A 180 8.08 -2.53 -13.88
C ASN A 180 9.07 -3.28 -12.96
N LEU A 181 8.56 -4.07 -12.01
CA LEU A 181 9.35 -4.79 -11.00
C LEU A 181 9.09 -6.30 -10.98
N ARG A 182 8.21 -6.78 -11.84
CA ARG A 182 8.02 -8.22 -12.15
C ARG A 182 9.04 -8.69 -13.17
#